data_AF-A0A353C3P3-F1
#
_entry.id   AF-A0A353C3P3-F1
#
_cell.length_a   1.000
_cell.length_b   1.000
_cell.length_c   1.000
_cell.angle_alpha   90.00
_cell.angle_beta   90.00
_cell.angle_gamma   90.00
#
_symmetry.space_group_name_H-M   'P 1'
#
loop_
_entity.id
_entity.type
_entity.pdbx_description
1 polymer ?
#
loop_
_entity_poly.entity_id
_entity_poly.type
_entity_poly.pdbx_seq_one_letter_code
_entity_poly.pdbx_strand_id
1 'polypeptide(L)'
;MVNKKKLSSKLISSFIIVTLITLVIGLVGWNGVSRLSAITNKIGKNCLPSADAILTIYQAQTAIQSAERTIQIPEVDEKRIDSELMKIDASFERAEKAKKVF
;
A
#
# COMPACT_ATOMS: atom_id res chain seq x y z
N MET A 1 -57.57 38.81 10.61
CA MET A 1 -56.77 39.35 9.48
C MET A 1 -55.51 38.49 9.35
N VAL A 2 -55.61 37.35 8.65
CA VAL A 2 -54.49 36.39 8.54
C VAL A 2 -53.53 36.94 7.49
N ASN A 3 -52.41 37.48 7.95
CA ASN A 3 -51.35 38.01 7.10
C ASN A 3 -50.91 36.94 6.10
N LYS A 4 -51.26 37.13 4.81
CA LYS A 4 -50.78 36.35 3.66
C LYS A 4 -49.29 36.62 3.43
N LYS A 5 -48.43 36.33 4.41
CA LYS A 5 -47.00 36.13 4.13
C LYS A 5 -46.91 34.87 3.26
N LYS A 6 -46.70 35.15 1.98
CA LYS A 6 -46.86 34.32 0.79
C LYS A 6 -46.34 32.89 1.03
N LEU A 7 -47.13 31.89 0.65
CA LEU A 7 -46.76 30.46 0.65
C LEU A 7 -45.32 30.21 0.17
N SER A 8 -44.88 31.01 -0.82
CA SER A 8 -43.52 31.05 -1.35
C SER A 8 -42.41 31.22 -0.30
N SER A 9 -42.60 32.02 0.76
CA SER A 9 -41.58 32.24 1.79
C SER A 9 -41.36 31.00 2.66
N LYS A 10 -42.41 30.24 2.97
CA LYS A 10 -42.29 28.96 3.70
C LYS A 10 -41.58 27.92 2.84
N LEU A 11 -41.92 27.87 1.55
CA LEU A 11 -41.31 26.94 0.59
C LEU A 11 -39.82 27.23 0.35
N ILE A 12 -39.45 28.52 0.21
CA ILE A 12 -38.05 28.95 0.09
C ILE A 12 -37.26 28.57 1.36
N SER A 13 -37.85 28.76 2.55
CA SER A 13 -37.15 28.47 3.81
C SER A 13 -36.86 26.97 3.97
N SER A 14 -37.81 26.09 3.63
CA SER A 14 -37.56 24.65 3.64
C SER A 14 -36.48 24.25 2.63
N PHE A 15 -36.47 24.89 1.45
CA PHE A 15 -35.48 24.58 0.42
C PHE A 15 -34.07 24.98 0.85
N ILE A 16 -33.92 26.16 1.48
CA ILE A 16 -32.64 26.63 2.03
C ILE A 16 -32.08 25.64 3.07
N ILE A 17 -32.95 25.13 3.95
CA ILE A 17 -32.55 24.16 4.97
C ILE A 17 -32.04 22.87 4.33
N VAL A 18 -32.76 22.34 3.33
CA VAL A 18 -32.33 21.15 2.60
C VAL A 18 -31.01 21.40 1.89
N THR A 19 -30.85 22.53 1.20
CA THR A 19 -29.58 22.89 0.54
C THR A 19 -28.42 22.96 1.53
N LEU A 20 -28.62 23.52 2.71
CA LEU A 20 -27.59 23.56 3.76
C LEU A 20 -27.20 22.16 4.24
N ILE A 21 -28.18 21.28 4.46
CA ILE A 21 -27.92 19.89 4.86
C ILE A 21 -27.14 19.17 3.75
N THR A 22 -27.57 19.31 2.49
CA THR A 22 -26.87 18.71 1.34
C THR A 22 -25.44 19.25 1.20
N LEU A 23 -25.23 20.54 1.44
CA LEU A 23 -23.91 21.15 1.43
C LEU A 23 -22.99 20.55 2.50
N VAL A 24 -23.50 20.38 3.73
CA VAL A 24 -22.74 19.74 4.83
C VAL A 24 -22.37 18.31 4.47
N ILE A 25 -23.31 17.53 3.93
CA ILE A 25 -23.04 16.15 3.48
C ILE A 25 -21.97 16.13 2.38
N GLY A 26 -22.06 17.05 1.42
CA GLY A 26 -21.05 17.20 0.36
C GLY A 26 -19.66 17.50 0.90
N LEU A 27 -19.56 18.42 1.87
CA LEU A 27 -18.29 18.76 2.53
C LEU A 27 -17.71 17.58 3.32
N VAL A 28 -18.54 16.86 4.07
CA VAL A 28 -18.10 15.68 4.82
C VAL A 28 -17.64 14.57 3.86
N GLY A 29 -18.40 14.31 2.80
CA GLY A 29 -18.05 13.34 1.76
C GLY A 29 -16.72 13.69 1.07
N TRP A 30 -16.53 14.95 0.70
CA TRP A 30 -15.28 15.42 0.08
C TRP A 30 -14.07 15.19 0.99
N ASN A 31 -14.19 15.56 2.27
CA ASN A 31 -13.10 15.37 3.24
C ASN A 31 -12.81 13.89 3.47
N GLY A 32 -13.85 13.05 3.54
CA GLY A 32 -13.72 11.60 3.68
C GLY A 32 -12.97 10.98 2.50
N VAL A 33 -13.37 11.30 1.26
CA VAL A 33 -12.74 10.81 0.04
C VAL A 33 -11.30 11.30 -0.08
N SER A 34 -11.05 12.57 0.24
CA SER A 34 -9.69 13.15 0.20
C SER A 34 -8.76 12.44 1.18
N ARG A 35 -9.23 12.16 2.40
CA ARG A 35 -8.45 11.43 3.41
C ARG A 35 -8.21 9.98 3.00
N LEU A 36 -9.23 9.31 2.47
CA LEU A 36 -9.10 7.93 1.97
C LEU A 36 -8.06 7.87 0.84
N SER A 37 -8.14 8.78 -0.12
CA SER A 37 -7.18 8.88 -1.23
C SER A 37 -5.75 9.05 -0.72
N ALA A 38 -5.52 9.93 0.27
CA ALA A 38 -4.20 10.11 0.87
C ALA A 38 -3.65 8.84 1.53
N ILE A 39 -4.50 8.09 2.25
CA ILE A 39 -4.12 6.81 2.88
C ILE A 39 -3.83 5.75 1.81
N THR A 40 -4.69 5.60 0.81
CA THR A 40 -4.49 4.66 -0.29
C THR A 40 -3.18 4.96 -1.03
N ASN A 41 -2.88 6.23 -1.26
CA ASN A 41 -1.64 6.66 -1.89
C ASN A 41 -0.41 6.30 -1.02
N LYS A 42 -0.49 6.53 0.30
CA LYS A 42 0.58 6.13 1.24
C LYS A 42 0.78 4.62 1.25
N ILE A 43 -0.30 3.84 1.24
CA ILE A 43 -0.24 2.37 1.18
C ILE A 43 0.42 1.92 -0.12
N GLY A 44 -0.05 2.43 -1.26
CA GLY A 44 0.45 2.03 -2.57
C GLY A 44 1.90 2.45 -2.84
N LYS A 45 2.32 3.64 -2.38
CA LYS A 45 3.66 4.15 -2.67
C LYS A 45 4.73 3.72 -1.68
N ASN A 46 4.36 3.51 -0.42
CA ASN A 46 5.35 3.26 0.63
C ASN A 46 5.19 1.87 1.23
N CYS A 47 3.97 1.51 1.69
CA CYS A 47 3.77 0.26 2.43
C CYS A 47 3.93 -0.98 1.54
N LEU A 48 3.33 -0.99 0.35
CA LEU A 48 3.41 -2.14 -0.55
C LEU A 48 4.85 -2.39 -1.04
N PRO A 49 5.58 -1.39 -1.57
CA PRO A 49 6.97 -1.58 -1.99
C PRO A 49 7.88 -1.99 -0.84
N SER A 50 7.67 -1.43 0.35
CA SER A 50 8.43 -1.82 1.55
C SER A 50 8.17 -3.28 1.94
N ALA A 51 6.90 -3.72 1.92
CA ALA A 51 6.54 -5.09 2.24
C ALA A 51 7.13 -6.09 1.22
N ASP A 52 7.07 -5.74 -0.07
CA ASP A 52 7.66 -6.54 -1.15
C ASP A 52 9.20 -6.60 -1.05
N ALA A 53 9.85 -5.49 -0.67
CA ALA A 53 11.28 -5.45 -0.44
C ALA A 53 11.71 -6.35 0.73
N ILE A 54 11.00 -6.31 1.87
CA ILE A 54 11.27 -7.21 3.00
C ILE A 54 11.06 -8.67 2.60
N LEU A 55 9.98 -8.97 1.89
CA LEU A 55 9.70 -10.32 1.41
C LEU A 55 10.81 -10.81 0.47
N THR A 56 11.30 -9.96 -0.41
CA THR A 56 12.42 -10.26 -1.32
C THR A 56 13.70 -10.57 -0.55
N ILE A 57 14.02 -9.80 0.49
CA ILE A 57 15.17 -10.06 1.37
C ILE A 57 15.01 -11.40 2.09
N TYR A 58 13.83 -11.70 2.61
CA TYR A 58 13.54 -12.97 3.29
C TYR A 58 13.69 -14.19 2.35
N GLN A 59 13.22 -14.07 1.11
CA GLN A 59 13.39 -15.10 0.09
C GLN A 59 14.86 -15.31 -0.26
N ALA A 60 15.63 -14.22 -0.41
CA ALA A 60 17.06 -14.30 -0.66
C ALA A 60 17.79 -15.01 0.50
N GLN A 61 17.46 -14.70 1.75
CA GLN A 61 18.03 -15.38 2.92
C GLN A 61 17.72 -16.87 2.91
N THR A 62 16.48 -17.25 2.58
CA THR A 62 16.07 -18.66 2.52
C THR A 62 16.80 -19.40 1.40
N ALA A 63 17.00 -18.75 0.26
CA ALA A 63 17.78 -19.30 -0.86
C ALA A 63 19.25 -19.53 -0.48
N ILE A 64 19.87 -18.55 0.20
CA ILE A 64 21.24 -18.67 0.71
C ILE A 64 21.35 -19.84 1.68
N GLN A 65 20.46 -19.93 2.66
CA GLN A 65 20.47 -21.04 3.63
C GLN A 65 20.32 -22.42 2.93
N SER A 66 19.49 -22.50 1.89
CA SER A 66 19.34 -23.74 1.12
C SER A 66 20.61 -24.10 0.34
N ALA A 67 21.27 -23.11 -0.26
CA ALA A 67 22.51 -23.30 -0.99
C ALA A 67 23.65 -23.72 -0.04
N GLU A 68 23.79 -23.06 1.11
CA GLU A 68 24.76 -23.40 2.16
C GLU A 68 24.59 -24.85 2.65
N ARG A 69 23.35 -25.27 2.93
CA ARG A 69 23.07 -26.67 3.33
C ARG A 69 23.48 -27.66 2.25
N THR A 70 23.33 -27.31 0.98
CA THR A 70 23.69 -28.17 -0.15
C THR A 70 25.21 -28.31 -0.27
N ILE A 71 25.95 -27.21 -0.10
CA ILE A 71 27.42 -27.19 -0.13
C ILE A 71 28.03 -28.02 1.00
N GLN A 72 27.35 -28.11 2.15
CA GLN A 72 27.80 -28.90 3.30
C GLN A 72 27.58 -30.42 3.15
N ILE A 73 26.95 -30.88 2.07
CA ILE A 73 26.75 -32.31 1.83
C ILE A 73 28.09 -32.94 1.39
N PRO A 74 28.60 -33.97 2.09
CA PRO A 74 29.93 -34.54 1.82
C PRO A 74 30.12 -35.13 0.41
N GLU A 75 29.02 -35.53 -0.23
CA GLU A 75 29.00 -36.22 -1.54
C GLU A 75 28.65 -35.28 -2.70
N VAL A 76 28.57 -33.97 -2.45
CA VAL A 76 28.19 -33.00 -3.49
C VAL A 76 29.36 -32.79 -4.46
N ASP A 77 29.07 -32.73 -5.77
CA ASP A 77 30.10 -32.52 -6.78
C ASP A 77 30.54 -31.06 -6.87
N GLU A 78 31.79 -30.85 -7.28
CA GLU A 78 32.41 -29.52 -7.37
C GLU A 78 31.61 -28.55 -8.27
N LYS A 79 31.04 -29.03 -9.38
CA LYS A 79 30.20 -28.19 -10.26
C LYS A 79 28.92 -27.74 -9.57
N ARG A 80 28.37 -28.57 -8.68
CA ARG A 80 27.21 -28.19 -7.88
C ARG A 80 27.59 -27.19 -6.80
N ILE A 81 28.76 -27.32 -6.18
CA ILE A 81 29.28 -26.30 -5.25
C ILE A 81 29.36 -24.95 -5.95
N ASP A 82 30.00 -24.88 -7.13
CA ASP A 82 30.11 -23.65 -7.90
C ASP A 82 28.74 -23.06 -8.26
N SER A 83 27.79 -23.91 -8.67
CA SER A 83 26.43 -23.48 -8.97
C SER A 83 25.70 -22.94 -7.74
N GLU A 84 25.89 -23.52 -6.56
CA GLU A 84 25.26 -23.04 -5.32
C GLU A 84 25.92 -21.74 -4.82
N LEU A 85 27.24 -21.58 -4.98
CA LEU A 85 27.94 -20.33 -4.71
C LEU A 85 27.44 -19.19 -5.61
N MET A 86 27.27 -19.44 -6.91
CA MET A 86 26.67 -18.45 -7.83
C MET A 86 25.24 -18.05 -7.41
N LYS A 87 24.46 -18.98 -6.87
CA LYS A 87 23.10 -18.67 -6.35
C LYS A 87 23.16 -17.82 -5.09
N ILE A 88 24.15 -18.03 -4.23
CA ILE A 88 24.37 -17.21 -3.03
C ILE A 88 24.67 -15.77 -3.45
N ASP A 89 25.61 -15.57 -4.37
CA ASP A 89 25.98 -14.24 -4.88
C ASP A 89 24.78 -13.52 -5.51
N ALA A 90 24.04 -14.22 -6.39
CA ALA A 90 22.84 -13.66 -7.02
C ALA A 90 21.74 -13.31 -5.99
N SER A 91 21.63 -14.09 -4.91
CA SER A 91 20.66 -13.84 -3.84
C SER A 91 21.05 -12.61 -3.01
N PHE A 92 22.34 -12.41 -2.73
CA PHE A 92 22.84 -11.19 -2.10
C PHE A 92 22.60 -9.96 -2.96
N GLU A 93 22.87 -10.04 -4.27
CA GLU A 93 22.60 -8.92 -5.19
C GLU A 93 21.11 -8.56 -5.21
N ARG A 94 20.23 -9.57 -5.20
CA ARG A 94 18.78 -9.38 -5.14
C ARG A 94 18.34 -8.71 -3.83
N ALA A 95 18.89 -9.14 -2.70
CA ALA A 95 18.63 -8.52 -1.41
C ALA A 95 19.13 -7.06 -1.35
N GLU A 96 20.28 -6.77 -1.94
CA GLU A 96 20.84 -5.42 -2.00
C GLU A 96 20.00 -4.48 -2.87
N LYS A 97 19.50 -4.96 -4.02
CA LYS A 97 18.55 -4.22 -4.85
C LYS A 97 17.26 -3.92 -4.10
N ALA A 98 16.70 -4.91 -3.38
CA ALA A 98 15.50 -4.73 -2.58
C ALA A 98 15.71 -3.73 -1.42
N LYS A 99 16.89 -3.74 -0.79
CA LYS A 99 17.23 -2.79 0.29
C LYS A 99 17.19 -1.33 -0.18
N LYS A 100 17.51 -1.04 -1.44
CA LYS A 100 17.50 0.33 -2.01
C LYS A 100 16.09 0.93 -2.16
N VAL A 101 15.05 0.14 -1.92
CA VAL A 101 13.65 0.62 -1.87
C VAL A 101 13.37 1.40 -0.57
N PHE A 102 14.19 1.19 0.46
CA PHE A 102 14.20 1.94 1.72
C PHE A 102 15.16 3.13 1.64
#